data_AF-A0AAX0H9U9-F1
#
_entry.id   AF-A0AAX0H9U9-F1
#
_cell.length_a   1.000
_cell.length_b   1.000
_cell.length_c   1.000
_cell.angle_alpha   90.00
_cell.angle_beta   90.00
_cell.angle_gamma   90.00
#
_symmetry.space_group_name_H-M   'P 1'
#
loop_
_entity.id
_entity.type
_entity.pdbx_description
1 polymer ?
#
loop_
_entity_poly.entity_id
_entity_poly.type
_entity_poly.pdbx_seq_one_letter_code
_entity_poly.pdbx_strand_id
1 'polypeptide(L)'
;MITKEMINVMEAFERGEEVQWVNAKEFNEDDKTPWRDTKIPAWDWDMNMYRIKPTGRPKLEPKFKVGDKIINKDYCEGEAITTHFIREINETIGDMYYFYGNGRAFIDQTDRYCININDCLWYFEYCDTAGVWRISTTRHKIEQFFGKSSTPIYELGARLPKE
;
A
#
# COMPACT_ATOMS: atom_id res chain seq x y z
N MET A 1 15.17 -27.35 2.92
CA MET A 1 13.74 -27.68 3.12
C MET A 1 13.65 -28.95 3.96
N ILE A 2 12.65 -29.06 4.83
CA ILE A 2 12.35 -30.30 5.55
C ILE A 2 11.32 -31.14 4.76
N THR A 3 11.27 -32.44 5.01
CA THR A 3 10.37 -33.38 4.29
C THR A 3 8.90 -32.93 4.29
N LYS A 4 8.42 -32.35 5.39
CA LYS A 4 7.04 -31.85 5.49
C LYS A 4 6.76 -30.69 4.52
N GLU A 5 7.74 -29.81 4.28
CA GLU A 5 7.60 -28.71 3.32
C GLU A 5 7.58 -29.23 1.88
N MET A 6 8.44 -30.21 1.58
CA MET A 6 8.46 -30.87 0.27
C MET A 6 7.11 -31.52 -0.05
N ILE A 7 6.55 -32.28 0.90
CA ILE A 7 5.23 -32.92 0.76
C ILE A 7 4.16 -31.87 0.49
N ASN A 8 4.11 -30.79 1.27
CA ASN A 8 3.10 -29.75 1.11
C ASN A 8 3.13 -29.10 -0.29
N VAL A 9 4.32 -28.84 -0.84
CA VAL A 9 4.47 -28.29 -2.19
C VAL A 9 3.99 -29.29 -3.26
N MET A 10 4.30 -30.58 -3.10
CA MET A 10 3.84 -31.62 -4.03
C MET A 10 2.31 -31.81 -3.97
N GLU A 11 1.72 -31.82 -2.77
CA GLU A 11 0.27 -31.90 -2.59
C GLU A 11 -0.44 -30.68 -3.18
N ALA A 12 0.14 -29.48 -3.06
CA ALA A 12 -0.40 -28.26 -3.68
C ALA A 12 -0.38 -28.34 -5.21
N PHE A 13 0.71 -28.85 -5.78
CA PHE A 13 0.81 -29.09 -7.22
C PHE A 13 -0.24 -30.10 -7.68
N GLU A 14 -0.47 -31.19 -6.93
CA GLU A 14 -1.51 -32.19 -7.21
C GLU A 14 -2.92 -31.58 -7.16
N ARG A 15 -3.16 -30.60 -6.27
CA ARG A 15 -4.41 -29.82 -6.22
C ARG A 15 -4.56 -28.80 -7.37
N GLY A 16 -3.54 -28.66 -8.22
CA GLY A 16 -3.52 -27.71 -9.34
C GLY A 16 -3.09 -26.29 -8.97
N GLU A 17 -2.47 -26.09 -7.79
CA GLU A 17 -1.91 -24.80 -7.40
C GLU A 17 -0.62 -24.51 -8.19
N GLU A 18 -0.36 -23.23 -8.48
CA GLU A 18 0.87 -22.83 -9.17
C GLU A 18 2.08 -23.00 -8.22
N VAL A 19 3.18 -23.55 -8.74
CA VAL A 19 4.43 -23.77 -7.99
C VAL A 19 5.56 -23.01 -8.68
N GLN A 20 6.46 -22.46 -7.86
CA GLN A 20 7.67 -21.80 -8.31
C GLN A 20 8.91 -22.53 -7.81
N TRP A 21 10.00 -22.34 -8.52
CA TRP A 21 11.30 -22.87 -8.14
C TRP A 21 12.40 -21.82 -8.29
N VAL A 22 13.51 -22.04 -7.58
CA VAL A 22 14.76 -21.31 -7.76
C VAL A 22 15.92 -22.27 -7.55
N ASN A 23 17.05 -22.02 -8.21
CA ASN A 23 18.27 -22.75 -7.92
C ASN A 23 18.72 -22.43 -6.48
N ALA A 24 19.10 -23.43 -5.70
CA ALA A 24 19.50 -23.25 -4.31
C ALA A 24 20.69 -22.27 -4.16
N LYS A 25 21.55 -22.16 -5.18
CA LYS A 25 22.68 -21.21 -5.20
C LYS A 25 22.27 -19.75 -5.46
N GLU A 26 21.08 -19.54 -6.05
CA GLU A 26 20.51 -18.22 -6.34
C GLU A 26 19.54 -17.77 -5.24
N PHE A 27 19.25 -18.63 -4.26
CA PHE A 27 18.37 -18.30 -3.15
C PHE A 27 19.03 -17.26 -2.24
N ASN A 28 18.29 -16.20 -1.96
CA ASN A 28 18.58 -15.22 -0.93
C ASN A 28 17.32 -15.06 -0.06
N GLU A 29 17.49 -15.00 1.26
CA GLU A 29 16.37 -14.79 2.19
C GLU A 29 15.68 -13.44 1.98
N ASP A 30 16.38 -12.46 1.40
CA ASP A 30 15.77 -11.21 0.95
C ASP A 30 14.80 -11.46 -0.21
N ASP A 31 13.70 -10.68 -0.28
CA ASP A 31 12.62 -10.71 -1.29
C ASP A 31 13.08 -10.49 -2.77
N LYS A 32 14.38 -10.50 -3.02
CA LYS A 32 15.04 -10.37 -4.33
C LYS A 32 15.27 -11.70 -5.04
N THR A 33 14.91 -12.83 -4.43
CA THR A 33 15.07 -14.16 -5.05
C THR A 33 14.27 -14.27 -6.36
N PRO A 34 14.90 -14.62 -7.50
CA PRO A 34 14.24 -14.68 -8.80
C PRO A 34 13.47 -16.00 -8.98
N TRP A 35 12.36 -16.14 -8.26
CA TRP A 35 11.48 -17.31 -8.37
C TRP A 35 10.91 -17.46 -9.80
N ARG A 36 10.96 -18.68 -10.33
CA ARG A 36 10.53 -19.02 -11.70
C ARG A 36 9.30 -19.92 -11.65
N ASP A 37 8.30 -19.63 -12.48
CA ASP A 37 7.12 -20.49 -12.63
C ASP A 37 7.51 -21.83 -13.28
N THR A 38 6.86 -22.92 -12.87
CA THR A 38 7.00 -24.23 -13.52
C THR A 38 5.67 -24.93 -13.70
N LYS A 39 5.48 -25.53 -14.88
CA LYS A 39 4.34 -26.40 -15.17
C LYS A 39 4.66 -27.89 -15.00
N ILE A 40 5.96 -28.23 -14.96
CA ILE A 40 6.46 -29.61 -14.89
C ILE A 40 7.69 -29.59 -13.96
N PRO A 41 7.49 -29.64 -12.63
CA PRO A 41 8.58 -29.63 -11.67
C PRO A 41 9.40 -30.92 -11.77
N ALA A 42 10.73 -30.79 -11.82
CA ALA A 42 11.66 -31.92 -11.82
C ALA A 42 11.83 -32.59 -10.44
N TRP A 43 11.34 -31.93 -9.37
CA TRP A 43 11.49 -32.36 -7.98
C TRP A 43 12.92 -32.68 -7.56
N ASP A 44 13.87 -31.92 -8.10
CA ASP A 44 15.26 -31.98 -7.71
C ASP A 44 15.49 -31.03 -6.53
N TRP A 45 15.24 -31.55 -5.34
CA TRP A 45 15.34 -30.83 -4.07
C TRP A 45 16.79 -30.60 -3.61
N ASP A 46 17.76 -31.29 -4.22
CA ASP A 46 19.19 -31.10 -3.93
C ASP A 46 19.71 -29.85 -4.63
N MET A 47 19.24 -29.57 -5.86
CA MET A 47 19.66 -28.41 -6.63
C MET A 47 18.69 -27.23 -6.55
N ASN A 48 17.44 -27.43 -6.17
CA ASN A 48 16.40 -26.41 -6.23
C ASN A 48 15.59 -26.30 -4.94
N MET A 49 15.16 -25.08 -4.67
CA MET A 49 14.09 -24.81 -3.70
C MET A 49 12.79 -24.61 -4.46
N TYR A 50 11.71 -25.16 -3.91
CA TYR A 50 10.37 -24.96 -4.45
C TYR A 50 9.48 -24.31 -3.40
N ARG A 51 8.50 -23.56 -3.87
CA ARG A 51 7.41 -23.03 -3.06
C ARG A 51 6.13 -23.13 -3.85
N ILE A 52 5.02 -23.25 -3.12
CA ILE A 52 3.72 -22.88 -3.69
C ILE A 52 3.87 -21.43 -4.10
N LYS A 53 3.65 -21.13 -5.39
CA LYS A 53 3.62 -19.76 -5.87
C LYS A 53 2.65 -19.06 -4.95
N PRO A 54 3.06 -17.97 -4.27
CA PRO A 54 2.13 -17.23 -3.45
C PRO A 54 0.93 -16.91 -4.33
N THR A 55 -0.19 -17.63 -4.13
CA THR A 55 -1.46 -17.32 -4.76
C THR A 55 -1.68 -15.87 -4.35
N GLY A 56 -1.78 -15.01 -5.36
CA GLY A 56 -1.67 -13.56 -5.23
C GLY A 56 -2.26 -13.14 -3.89
N ARG A 57 -1.41 -12.45 -3.09
CA ARG A 57 -1.69 -11.98 -1.72
C ARG A 57 -3.19 -11.93 -1.49
N PRO A 58 -3.74 -12.68 -0.50
CA PRO A 58 -5.16 -13.01 -0.41
C PRO A 58 -5.96 -11.80 -0.85
N LYS A 59 -6.80 -11.92 -1.90
CA LYS A 59 -7.56 -10.81 -2.51
C LYS A 59 -8.00 -9.87 -1.39
N LEU A 60 -7.16 -8.87 -1.14
CA LEU A 60 -7.38 -7.97 -0.03
C LEU A 60 -8.49 -7.10 -0.57
N GLU A 61 -9.63 -7.13 0.09
CA GLU A 61 -10.63 -6.13 -0.19
C GLU A 61 -9.92 -4.78 -0.05
N PRO A 62 -9.81 -4.02 -1.16
CA PRO A 62 -8.92 -2.87 -1.18
C PRO A 62 -9.37 -1.90 -0.09
N LYS A 63 -8.47 -1.52 0.83
CA LYS A 63 -8.78 -0.61 1.94
C LYS A 63 -9.33 0.72 1.43
N PHE A 64 -8.79 1.20 0.32
CA PHE A 64 -9.17 2.45 -0.33
C PHE A 64 -10.02 2.20 -1.57
N LYS A 65 -10.86 3.18 -1.89
CA LYS A 65 -11.75 3.18 -3.08
C LYS A 65 -11.32 4.22 -4.11
N VAL A 66 -11.82 4.07 -5.33
CA VAL A 66 -11.68 5.08 -6.39
C VAL A 66 -12.19 6.43 -5.88
N GLY A 67 -11.42 7.49 -6.13
CA GLY A 67 -11.64 8.85 -5.65
C GLY A 67 -11.00 9.16 -4.30
N ASP A 68 -10.50 8.15 -3.56
CA ASP A 68 -9.76 8.42 -2.33
C ASP A 68 -8.42 9.08 -2.64
N LYS A 69 -8.10 10.10 -1.84
CA LYS A 69 -6.77 10.71 -1.79
C LYS A 69 -6.00 10.11 -0.63
N ILE A 70 -4.82 9.58 -0.93
CA ILE A 70 -3.98 8.87 0.02
C ILE A 70 -2.59 9.49 0.10
N ILE A 71 -1.95 9.29 1.24
CA ILE A 71 -0.57 9.70 1.51
C ILE A 71 0.15 8.60 2.29
N ASN A 72 1.46 8.46 2.08
CA ASN A 72 2.28 7.56 2.91
C ASN A 72 2.32 8.09 4.35
N LYS A 73 2.07 7.21 5.33
CA LYS A 73 2.13 7.50 6.76
C LYS A 73 3.47 8.08 7.20
N ASP A 74 4.57 7.69 6.56
CA ASP A 74 5.92 8.19 6.87
C ASP A 74 6.07 9.70 6.61
N TYR A 75 5.21 10.29 5.76
CA TYR A 75 5.17 11.74 5.55
C TYR A 75 4.30 12.49 6.57
N CYS A 76 3.59 11.77 7.45
CA CYS A 76 2.66 12.35 8.42
C CYS A 76 3.33 12.66 9.76
N GLU A 77 4.57 13.15 9.73
CA GLU A 77 5.37 13.54 10.91
C GLU A 77 5.32 15.06 11.21
N GLY A 78 4.50 15.80 10.45
CA GLY A 78 4.31 17.24 10.57
C GLY A 78 5.29 18.09 9.77
N GLU A 79 6.12 17.47 8.92
CA GLU A 79 7.00 18.14 7.95
C GLU A 79 6.21 18.67 6.75
N ALA A 80 6.79 19.60 5.99
CA ALA A 80 6.16 20.17 4.82
C ALA A 80 5.90 19.10 3.74
N ILE A 81 4.66 19.02 3.26
CA ILE A 81 4.24 18.03 2.27
C ILE A 81 3.96 18.76 0.96
N THR A 82 4.62 18.32 -0.12
CA THR A 82 4.24 18.77 -1.46
C THR A 82 3.01 18.01 -1.94
N THR A 83 2.18 18.64 -2.76
CA THR A 83 0.96 18.03 -3.32
C THR A 83 1.23 16.74 -4.11
N HIS A 84 2.46 16.55 -4.62
CA HIS A 84 2.89 15.32 -5.31
C HIS A 84 2.90 14.07 -4.42
N PHE A 85 2.99 14.22 -3.09
CA PHE A 85 2.93 13.10 -2.16
C PHE A 85 1.50 12.64 -1.87
N ILE A 86 0.49 13.46 -2.22
CA ILE A 86 -0.92 13.10 -2.12
C ILE A 86 -1.34 12.54 -3.48
N ARG A 87 -1.77 11.29 -3.50
CA ARG A 87 -2.19 10.60 -4.73
C ARG A 87 -3.66 10.27 -4.67
N GLU A 88 -4.37 10.52 -5.77
CA GLU A 88 -5.78 10.16 -5.93
C GLU A 88 -5.90 8.87 -6.73
N ILE A 89 -6.68 7.92 -6.20
CA ILE A 89 -6.94 6.64 -6.86
C ILE A 89 -7.96 6.87 -7.97
N ASN A 90 -7.53 6.70 -9.22
CA ASN A 90 -8.38 6.82 -10.40
C ASN A 90 -9.10 5.50 -10.71
N GLU A 91 -8.38 4.37 -10.64
CA GLU A 91 -8.91 3.05 -11.00
C GLU A 91 -8.29 1.95 -10.13
N THR A 92 -9.02 0.83 -10.00
CA THR A 92 -8.52 -0.39 -9.36
C THR A 92 -8.68 -1.54 -10.34
N ILE A 93 -7.57 -2.14 -10.77
CA ILE A 93 -7.57 -3.26 -11.73
C ILE A 93 -6.72 -4.38 -11.14
N GLY A 94 -7.33 -5.55 -10.95
CA GLY A 94 -6.65 -6.69 -10.34
C GLY A 94 -6.19 -6.38 -8.90
N ASP A 95 -4.89 -6.46 -8.66
CA ASP A 95 -4.23 -6.22 -7.38
C ASP A 95 -3.50 -4.86 -7.31
N MET A 96 -3.86 -3.92 -8.20
CA MET A 96 -3.21 -2.61 -8.29
C MET A 96 -4.19 -1.45 -8.20
N TYR A 97 -3.74 -0.39 -7.52
CA TYR A 97 -4.29 0.95 -7.65
C TYR A 97 -3.59 1.71 -8.77
N TYR A 98 -4.38 2.42 -9.56
CA TYR A 98 -3.93 3.32 -10.61
C TYR A 98 -4.21 4.76 -10.21
N PHE A 99 -3.22 5.63 -10.37
CA PHE A 99 -3.28 7.04 -10.02
C PHE A 99 -3.23 7.90 -11.28
N TYR A 100 -3.74 9.13 -11.21
CA TYR A 100 -3.54 10.11 -12.28
C TYR A 100 -2.04 10.31 -12.58
N GLY A 101 -1.70 10.51 -13.86
CA GLY A 101 -0.31 10.66 -14.30
C GLY A 101 0.46 9.34 -14.49
N ASN A 102 -0.24 8.23 -14.77
CA ASN A 102 0.33 6.89 -15.04
C ASN A 102 1.05 6.23 -13.85
N GLY A 103 0.81 6.68 -12.62
CA GLY A 103 1.30 6.01 -11.41
C GLY A 103 0.51 4.73 -11.12
N ARG A 104 1.18 3.69 -10.62
CA ARG A 104 0.51 2.47 -10.12
C ARG A 104 1.22 1.91 -8.90
N ALA A 105 0.47 1.24 -8.02
CA ALA A 105 1.03 0.58 -6.85
C ALA A 105 0.20 -0.66 -6.48
N PHE A 106 0.85 -1.66 -5.89
CA PHE A 106 0.18 -2.84 -5.36
C PHE A 106 -0.74 -2.46 -4.20
N ILE A 107 -1.94 -3.04 -4.17
CA ILE A 107 -2.96 -2.78 -3.14
C ILE A 107 -2.42 -3.10 -1.76
N ASP A 108 -1.78 -4.26 -1.56
CA ASP A 108 -1.33 -4.66 -0.22
C ASP A 108 -0.28 -3.70 0.39
N GLN A 109 0.66 -3.21 -0.44
CA GLN A 109 1.69 -2.29 0.02
C GLN A 109 1.07 -0.93 0.32
N THR A 110 0.18 -0.50 -0.56
CA THR A 110 -0.54 0.77 -0.41
C THR A 110 -1.39 0.75 0.85
N ASP A 111 -2.16 -0.30 1.09
CA ASP A 111 -3.05 -0.44 2.25
C ASP A 111 -2.28 -0.45 3.58
N ARG A 112 -1.09 -1.05 3.58
CA ARG A 112 -0.19 -1.12 4.73
C ARG A 112 0.41 0.25 5.07
N TYR A 113 0.98 0.93 4.08
CA TYR A 113 1.83 2.11 4.30
C TYR A 113 1.10 3.44 4.09
N CYS A 114 -0.07 3.44 3.45
CA CYS A 114 -0.82 4.67 3.21
C CYS A 114 -2.01 4.82 4.17
N ILE A 115 -2.49 6.05 4.25
CA ILE A 115 -3.68 6.48 4.96
C ILE A 115 -4.48 7.44 4.08
N ASN A 116 -5.80 7.48 4.25
CA ASN A 116 -6.64 8.45 3.57
C ASN A 116 -6.38 9.84 4.17
N ILE A 117 -6.28 10.89 3.34
CA ILE A 117 -5.98 12.24 3.85
C ILE A 117 -7.05 12.76 4.82
N ASN A 118 -8.28 12.25 4.74
CA ASN A 118 -9.37 12.63 5.65
C ASN A 118 -9.16 12.08 7.08
N ASP A 119 -8.37 11.01 7.20
CA ASP A 119 -8.02 10.42 8.49
C ASP A 119 -6.79 11.08 9.14
N CYS A 120 -6.10 11.97 8.42
CA CYS A 120 -5.00 12.76 8.93
C CYS A 120 -5.48 14.06 9.61
N LEU A 121 -4.60 14.65 10.41
CA LEU A 121 -4.77 15.98 10.99
C LEU A 121 -4.03 17.03 10.14
N TRP A 122 -4.73 18.10 9.76
CA TRP A 122 -4.21 19.18 8.91
C TRP A 122 -4.40 20.56 9.53
N TYR A 123 -3.56 21.52 9.14
CA TYR A 123 -3.88 22.94 9.32
C TYR A 123 -4.87 23.39 8.23
N PHE A 124 -5.70 24.38 8.55
CA PHE A 124 -6.71 24.89 7.63
C PHE A 124 -6.59 26.39 7.47
N GLU A 125 -6.74 26.86 6.24
CA GLU A 125 -7.09 28.25 5.97
C GLU A 125 -8.61 28.38 6.04
N TYR A 126 -9.11 29.43 6.70
CA TYR A 126 -10.54 29.71 6.79
C TYR A 126 -10.83 31.20 6.94
N CYS A 127 -12.03 31.61 6.53
CA CYS A 127 -12.53 32.97 6.73
C CYS A 127 -13.42 33.00 7.98
N ASP A 128 -13.10 33.88 8.94
CA ASP A 128 -13.87 34.03 10.18
C ASP A 128 -15.19 34.80 9.95
N THR A 129 -16.01 34.91 11.00
CA THR A 129 -17.32 35.61 10.92
C THR A 129 -17.21 37.10 10.66
N ALA A 130 -16.02 37.69 10.84
CA ALA A 130 -15.72 39.08 10.52
C ALA A 130 -15.18 39.26 9.10
N GLY A 131 -15.05 38.18 8.31
CA GLY A 131 -14.52 38.22 6.95
C GLY A 131 -12.99 38.21 6.88
N VAL A 132 -12.30 37.87 7.98
CA VAL A 132 -10.84 37.85 8.04
C VAL A 132 -10.33 36.42 7.81
N TRP A 133 -9.41 36.27 6.85
CA TRP A 133 -8.74 35.00 6.57
C TRP A 133 -7.70 34.67 7.65
N ARG A 134 -7.72 33.42 8.13
CA ARG A 134 -6.88 32.91 9.22
C ARG A 134 -6.42 31.49 8.94
N ILE A 135 -5.36 31.10 9.62
CA ILE A 135 -4.89 29.70 9.69
C ILE A 135 -5.31 29.12 11.05
N SER A 136 -5.72 27.85 11.09
CA SER A 136 -6.02 27.16 12.34
C SER A 136 -4.78 27.10 13.24
N THR A 137 -4.96 27.26 14.55
CA THR A 137 -3.86 27.20 15.53
C THR A 137 -3.39 25.77 15.78
N THR A 138 -4.29 24.81 15.60
CA THR A 138 -4.04 23.37 15.75
C THR A 138 -4.42 22.63 14.49
N ARG A 139 -3.96 21.37 14.39
CA ARG A 139 -4.38 20.47 13.31
C ARG A 139 -5.69 19.79 13.65
N HIS A 140 -6.57 19.63 12.66
CA HIS A 140 -7.89 19.02 12.81
C HIS A 140 -8.13 17.97 11.72
N LYS A 141 -9.09 17.07 11.93
CA LYS A 141 -9.62 16.26 10.82
C LYS A 141 -10.45 17.15 9.89
N ILE A 142 -10.46 16.82 8.60
CA ILE A 142 -11.21 17.56 7.57
C ILE A 142 -12.70 17.66 7.92
N GLU A 143 -13.30 16.57 8.43
CA GLU A 143 -14.71 16.52 8.82
C GLU A 143 -15.07 17.38 10.05
N GLN A 144 -14.08 17.69 10.90
CA GLN A 144 -14.28 18.41 12.16
C GLN A 144 -14.12 19.92 12.02
N PHE A 145 -13.53 20.39 10.92
CA PHE A 145 -13.24 21.81 10.75
C PHE A 145 -14.41 22.52 10.07
N PHE A 146 -15.24 23.19 10.87
CA PHE A 146 -16.46 23.87 10.42
C PHE A 146 -16.17 25.31 9.97
N GLY A 147 -16.18 25.54 8.66
CA GLY A 147 -16.24 26.86 8.03
C GLY A 147 -16.72 26.75 6.59
N LYS A 148 -17.59 27.65 6.11
CA LYS A 148 -18.12 27.60 4.73
C LYS A 148 -17.03 27.69 3.64
N SER A 149 -15.80 28.05 4.01
CA SER A 149 -14.66 28.23 3.10
C SER A 149 -13.36 27.78 3.76
N SER A 150 -13.35 26.60 4.39
CA SER A 150 -12.13 26.02 4.96
C SER A 150 -11.43 25.08 4.00
N THR A 151 -10.13 25.28 3.79
CA THR A 151 -9.30 24.43 2.93
C THR A 151 -8.09 23.93 3.71
N PRO A 152 -7.76 22.62 3.67
CA PRO A 152 -6.54 22.11 4.27
C PRO A 152 -5.31 22.71 3.58
N ILE A 153 -4.30 23.10 4.38
CA ILE A 153 -3.02 23.61 3.89
C ILE A 153 -2.01 22.45 3.96
N TYR A 154 -1.88 21.71 2.86
CA TYR A 154 -1.06 20.50 2.80
C TYR A 154 0.43 20.79 3.04
N GLU A 155 0.89 21.96 2.60
CA GLU A 155 2.28 22.43 2.70
C GLU A 155 2.76 22.59 4.16
N LEU A 156 1.84 22.70 5.12
CA LEU A 156 2.17 22.75 6.56
C LEU A 156 2.22 21.38 7.24
N GLY A 157 2.07 20.31 6.46
CA GLY A 157 2.26 18.94 6.93
C GLY A 157 1.09 18.34 7.68
N ALA A 158 0.93 17.03 7.51
CA ALA A 158 -0.03 16.21 8.23
C ALA A 158 0.57 15.61 9.50
N ARG A 159 -0.30 15.27 10.45
CA ARG A 159 0.00 14.30 11.50
C ARG A 159 -1.03 13.19 11.54
N LEU A 160 -0.62 11.99 11.92
CA LEU A 160 -1.55 10.94 12.30
C LEU A 160 -2.26 11.34 13.62
N PRO A 161 -3.55 11.02 13.79
CA PRO A 161 -4.20 11.12 15.09
C PRO A 161 -3.46 10.27 16.13
N LYS A 162 -3.35 10.75 17.37
CA LYS A 162 -2.88 9.92 18.48
C LYS A 162 -4.00 8.93 18.85
N GLU A 163 -3.65 7.67 19.06
CA GLU A 163 -4.52 6.67 19.69
C GLU A 163 -4.79 7.03 21.16
#